data_AF-A0A6B9FKQ0-F1
#
_entry.id   AF-A0A6B9FKQ0-F1
#
_cell.length_a   1.000
_cell.length_b   1.000
_cell.length_c   1.000
_cell.angle_alpha   90.00
_cell.angle_beta   90.00
_cell.angle_gamma   90.00
#
_symmetry.space_group_name_H-M   'P 1'
#
loop_
_entity.id
_entity.type
_entity.pdbx_description
1 polymer ?
#
loop_
_entity_poly.entity_id
_entity_poly.type
_entity_poly.pdbx_seq_one_letter_code
_entity_poly.pdbx_strand_id
1 'polypeptide(L)'
;MAREVFKVGTPPEVLSAWIAEAQAARYVGEIELPIVRRPKAEPPPPMDSLFDRLPVQRKGERQRPAPPPPGTPLHVVVSGIFEGALSPPSPLAVKRRERREERAAVAKAEAREAKAAAREAKAAAKAKAEEAPSTEPDAMERLVASGISNEYLAGLGALQDPDAPYKPRSIAFPVTLNRVGGRFQPQTSPRIWELHLSTPACADLPFVRKVEEVTGLKAQWISGALGQWHHAVDLATDVDWERLASSMEHTEEHMVDRAVGMHVVNGSLTVGNASRLLMAVGVQEPEHRVCPNLKPNPDGSLVTSLGGWEAVYAVEDRLIVPGIPKRNTYARVTDAGWRSVGNVPPTPDELKAARKAARC
;
A
#
# COMPACT_ATOMS: atom_id res chain seq x y z
N MET A 1 16.76 1.80 25.69
CA MET A 1 15.69 2.03 26.69
C MET A 1 15.59 0.79 27.56
N ALA A 2 15.63 0.94 28.89
CA ALA A 2 15.47 -0.17 29.82
C ALA A 2 14.04 -0.71 29.75
N ARG A 3 13.85 -2.04 29.80
CA ARG A 3 12.52 -2.66 29.87
C ARG A 3 12.04 -2.57 31.32
N GLU A 4 10.96 -1.83 31.56
CA GLU A 4 10.27 -1.90 32.85
C GLU A 4 9.58 -3.25 33.00
N VAL A 5 9.75 -3.87 34.17
CA VAL A 5 9.21 -5.20 34.50
C VAL A 5 8.16 -5.02 35.59
N PHE A 6 6.91 -5.32 35.26
CA PHE A 6 5.79 -5.29 36.20
C PHE A 6 5.71 -6.59 37.00
N LYS A 7 5.36 -6.49 38.30
CA LYS A 7 5.17 -7.67 39.15
C LYS A 7 3.84 -8.37 38.83
N VAL A 8 3.81 -9.69 39.01
CA VAL A 8 2.58 -10.48 38.89
C VAL A 8 1.59 -10.01 39.96
N GLY A 9 0.37 -9.66 39.55
CA GLY A 9 -0.68 -9.08 40.40
C GLY A 9 -0.81 -7.56 40.30
N THR A 10 -0.11 -6.91 39.37
CA THR A 10 -0.33 -5.48 39.09
C THR A 10 -1.77 -5.25 38.62
N PRO A 11 -2.54 -4.34 39.23
CA PRO A 11 -3.91 -4.09 38.84
C PRO A 11 -4.01 -3.64 37.38
N PRO A 12 -5.02 -4.11 36.63
CA PRO A 12 -5.16 -3.81 35.20
C PRO A 12 -5.26 -2.31 34.92
N GLU A 13 -5.85 -1.53 35.84
CA GLU A 13 -5.95 -0.07 35.73
C GLU A 13 -4.58 0.62 35.71
N VAL A 14 -3.60 0.11 36.48
CA VAL A 14 -2.23 0.63 36.53
C VAL A 14 -1.48 0.31 35.25
N LEU A 15 -1.69 -0.89 34.69
CA LEU A 15 -1.15 -1.28 33.38
C LEU A 15 -1.74 -0.44 32.25
N SER A 16 -3.06 -0.21 32.25
CA SER A 16 -3.73 0.61 31.25
C SER A 16 -3.28 2.07 31.31
N ALA A 17 -3.14 2.65 32.51
CA ALA A 17 -2.63 4.00 32.69
C ALA A 17 -1.19 4.15 32.19
N TRP A 18 -0.31 3.19 32.52
CA TRP A 18 1.06 3.19 32.03
C TRP A 18 1.15 3.03 30.50
N ILE A 19 0.32 2.17 29.89
CA ILE A 19 0.27 2.02 28.43
C ILE A 19 -0.19 3.33 27.77
N ALA A 20 -1.23 3.98 28.31
CA ALA A 20 -1.73 5.25 27.79
C ALA A 20 -0.67 6.35 27.90
N GLU A 21 0.04 6.44 29.02
CA GLU A 21 1.13 7.40 29.23
C GLU A 21 2.34 7.13 28.32
N ALA A 22 2.74 5.86 28.16
CA ALA A 22 3.82 5.47 27.25
C ALA A 22 3.46 5.71 25.77
N GLN A 23 2.18 5.58 25.41
CA GLN A 23 1.70 5.96 24.08
C GLN A 23 1.69 7.48 23.91
N ALA A 24 1.18 8.24 24.87
CA ALA A 24 1.20 9.71 24.82
C ALA A 24 2.64 10.26 24.72
N ALA A 25 3.58 9.71 25.48
CA ALA A 25 5.00 10.08 25.40
C ALA A 25 5.64 9.79 24.03
N ARG A 26 5.12 8.82 23.27
CA ARG A 26 5.54 8.56 21.88
C ARG A 26 5.04 9.61 20.88
N TYR A 27 3.98 10.35 21.21
CA TYR A 27 3.35 11.32 20.32
C TYR A 27 3.61 12.80 20.70
N VAL A 28 4.24 13.06 21.85
CA VAL A 28 4.54 14.43 22.32
C VAL A 28 5.97 14.90 21.96
N GLY A 29 6.79 14.06 21.36
CA GLY A 29 8.02 14.51 20.72
C GLY A 29 7.70 15.13 19.35
N GLU A 30 7.88 16.44 19.19
CA GLU A 30 8.14 17.03 17.88
C GLU A 30 9.32 16.29 17.27
N ILE A 31 9.03 15.27 16.47
CA ILE A 31 10.01 14.72 15.55
C ILE A 31 10.11 15.78 14.46
N GLU A 32 11.01 16.75 14.66
CA GLU A 32 11.62 17.45 13.54
C GLU A 32 12.28 16.38 12.67
N LEU A 33 11.50 15.82 11.74
CA LEU A 33 12.05 15.06 10.65
C LEU A 33 13.03 16.03 9.96
N PRO A 34 14.32 15.69 9.82
CA PRO A 34 15.23 16.51 9.05
C PRO A 34 14.75 16.44 7.61
N ILE A 35 13.87 17.36 7.23
CA ILE A 35 13.57 17.68 5.85
C ILE A 35 14.85 18.33 5.34
N VAL A 36 15.81 17.49 4.95
CA VAL A 36 16.86 17.89 4.03
C VAL A 36 16.10 18.21 2.74
N ARG A 37 15.66 19.47 2.60
CA ARG A 37 15.22 20.03 1.34
C ARG A 37 16.41 19.86 0.41
N ARG A 38 16.38 18.84 -0.44
CA ARG A 38 17.31 18.77 -1.57
C ARG A 38 17.09 20.07 -2.35
N PRO A 39 18.13 20.90 -2.55
CA PRO A 39 18.00 22.02 -3.47
C PRO A 39 17.54 21.47 -4.82
N LYS A 40 16.60 22.19 -5.43
CA LYS A 40 16.03 21.89 -6.75
C LYS A 40 17.19 21.65 -7.72
N ALA A 41 17.42 20.40 -8.08
CA ALA A 41 18.46 20.06 -9.05
C ALA A 41 18.04 20.67 -10.39
N GLU A 42 18.91 21.50 -10.97
CA GLU A 42 18.80 21.91 -12.36
C GLU A 42 18.68 20.65 -13.24
N PRO A 43 17.89 20.71 -14.33
CA PRO A 43 17.76 19.58 -15.24
C PRO A 43 19.18 19.20 -15.72
N PRO A 44 19.55 17.90 -15.66
CA PRO A 44 20.87 17.49 -16.11
C PRO A 44 21.00 17.88 -17.58
N PRO A 45 22.16 18.44 -18.00
CA PRO A 45 22.42 18.67 -19.42
C PRO A 45 22.25 17.34 -20.17
N PRO A 46 21.87 17.38 -21.47
CA PRO A 46 21.78 16.19 -22.28
C PRO A 46 23.07 15.39 -22.11
N MET A 47 22.92 14.12 -21.74
CA MET A 47 24.03 13.21 -21.52
C MET A 47 24.86 13.16 -22.81
N ASP A 48 26.02 13.83 -22.80
CA ASP A 48 27.09 13.48 -23.72
C ASP A 48 27.35 11.99 -23.52
N SER A 49 27.19 11.22 -24.58
CA SER A 49 27.36 9.78 -24.62
C SER A 49 28.63 9.42 -23.86
N LEU A 50 28.49 8.66 -22.78
CA LEU A 50 29.60 8.18 -21.95
C LEU A 50 30.55 7.22 -22.72
N PHE A 51 30.22 6.95 -23.99
CA PHE A 51 31.04 6.22 -24.96
C PHE A 51 31.87 7.12 -25.88
N ASP A 52 31.56 8.42 -25.99
CA ASP A 52 32.30 9.38 -26.85
C ASP A 52 33.40 10.15 -26.10
N ARG A 53 33.49 9.97 -24.77
CA ARG A 53 34.55 10.53 -23.90
C ARG A 53 35.38 9.48 -23.17
N LEU A 54 35.37 8.23 -23.62
CA LEU A 54 36.42 7.29 -23.23
C LEU A 54 37.69 7.67 -24.01
N PRO A 55 38.82 8.01 -23.36
CA PRO A 55 40.09 7.94 -24.07
C PRO A 55 40.21 6.49 -24.55
N VAL A 56 40.46 6.32 -25.86
CA VAL A 56 40.85 5.04 -26.44
C VAL A 56 41.92 4.49 -25.51
N GLN A 57 41.60 3.47 -24.71
CA GLN A 57 42.58 2.74 -23.92
C GLN A 57 43.46 2.00 -24.93
N ARG A 58 44.44 2.73 -25.46
CA ARG A 58 45.62 2.16 -26.09
C ARG A 58 46.30 1.34 -25.00
N LYS A 59 45.97 0.06 -25.00
CA LYS A 59 46.88 -1.07 -24.73
C LYS A 59 48.30 -0.57 -24.38
N GLY A 60 48.59 -0.49 -23.08
CA GLY A 60 49.93 -0.33 -22.51
C GLY A 60 50.84 0.69 -23.20
N GLU A 61 50.73 1.96 -22.82
CA GLU A 61 51.80 2.94 -23.03
C GLU A 61 53.01 2.52 -22.19
N ARG A 62 53.89 1.71 -22.80
CA ARG A 62 55.29 1.59 -22.38
C ARG A 62 55.90 2.99 -22.46
N GLN A 63 56.45 3.49 -21.35
CA GLN A 63 57.39 4.61 -21.40
C GLN A 63 58.46 4.29 -22.45
N ARG A 64 58.48 5.06 -23.54
CA ARG A 64 59.53 4.96 -24.54
C ARG A 64 60.82 5.52 -23.91
N PRO A 65 61.95 4.77 -23.93
CA PRO A 65 63.23 5.40 -23.66
C PRO A 65 63.51 6.46 -24.74
N ALA A 66 64.21 7.53 -24.36
CA ALA A 66 64.61 8.61 -25.25
C ALA A 66 65.29 8.05 -26.52
N PRO A 67 65.05 8.63 -27.71
CA PRO A 67 65.64 8.12 -28.94
C PRO A 67 67.18 8.23 -28.87
N PRO A 68 67.91 7.18 -29.23
CA PRO A 68 69.36 7.27 -29.31
C PRO A 68 69.76 8.19 -30.49
N PRO A 69 70.90 8.88 -30.40
CA PRO A 69 71.33 9.83 -31.41
C PRO A 69 71.48 9.17 -32.80
N PRO A 70 71.22 9.92 -33.89
CA PRO A 70 71.21 9.36 -35.24
C PRO A 70 72.55 8.69 -35.58
N GLY A 71 72.51 7.39 -35.92
CA GLY A 71 73.68 6.57 -36.23
C GLY A 71 73.87 5.30 -35.40
N THR A 72 72.96 4.97 -34.48
CA THR A 72 73.06 3.76 -33.63
C THR A 72 72.61 2.49 -34.37
N PRO A 73 73.42 1.42 -34.42
CA PRO A 73 73.05 0.17 -35.06
C PRO A 73 71.98 -0.61 -34.28
N LEU A 74 71.05 -1.24 -35.01
CA LEU A 74 69.79 -1.80 -34.54
C LEU A 74 69.91 -2.90 -33.45
N HIS A 75 71.06 -3.56 -33.34
CA HIS A 75 71.28 -4.66 -32.40
C HIS A 75 71.40 -4.20 -30.93
N VAL A 76 71.72 -2.93 -30.67
CA VAL A 76 71.90 -2.40 -29.30
C VAL A 76 70.56 -2.03 -28.64
N VAL A 77 69.54 -1.71 -29.43
CA VAL A 77 68.20 -1.31 -28.93
C VAL A 77 67.34 -2.51 -28.49
N VAL A 78 67.58 -3.69 -29.07
CA VAL A 78 66.80 -4.90 -28.79
C VAL A 78 67.21 -5.57 -27.47
N SER A 79 68.47 -5.44 -27.06
CA SER A 79 69.00 -6.11 -25.86
C SER A 79 68.59 -5.45 -24.54
N GLY A 80 68.25 -4.15 -24.52
CA GLY A 80 67.90 -3.44 -23.28
C GLY A 80 66.44 -3.59 -22.79
N ILE A 81 65.54 -4.13 -23.62
CA ILE A 81 64.10 -4.22 -23.31
C ILE A 81 63.73 -5.54 -22.60
N PHE A 82 64.63 -6.52 -22.55
CA PHE A 82 64.33 -7.90 -22.10
C PHE A 82 65.03 -8.36 -20.80
N GLU A 83 65.81 -7.52 -20.11
CA GLU A 83 66.58 -7.94 -18.91
C GLU A 83 65.80 -7.91 -17.57
N GLY A 84 64.50 -7.57 -17.55
CA GLY A 84 63.74 -7.41 -16.29
C GLY A 84 62.54 -8.33 -16.04
N ALA A 85 62.12 -9.16 -17.01
CA ALA A 85 60.80 -9.81 -16.97
C ALA A 85 60.80 -11.32 -16.62
N LEU A 86 61.95 -11.91 -16.30
CA LEU A 86 62.09 -13.33 -15.97
C LEU A 86 62.88 -13.53 -14.67
N SER A 87 62.32 -13.05 -13.55
CA SER A 87 62.75 -13.48 -12.21
C SER A 87 61.64 -14.31 -11.54
N PRO A 88 61.94 -15.48 -10.94
CA PRO A 88 60.94 -16.25 -10.21
C PRO A 88 60.38 -15.43 -9.03
N PRO A 89 59.10 -15.63 -8.65
CA PRO A 89 58.48 -14.91 -7.54
C PRO A 89 59.29 -15.15 -6.27
N SER A 90 59.50 -14.09 -5.48
CA SER A 90 60.31 -14.19 -4.27
C SER A 90 59.74 -15.26 -3.31
N PRO A 91 60.59 -15.96 -2.54
CA PRO A 91 60.14 -17.01 -1.60
C PRO A 91 59.06 -16.54 -0.61
N LEU A 92 59.02 -15.24 -0.31
CA LEU A 92 57.99 -14.62 0.52
C LEU A 92 56.63 -14.51 -0.19
N ALA A 93 56.61 -14.27 -1.50
CA ALA A 93 55.38 -14.24 -2.28
C ALA A 93 54.74 -15.62 -2.38
N VAL A 94 55.56 -16.68 -2.52
CA VAL A 94 55.09 -18.08 -2.51
C VAL A 94 54.50 -18.43 -1.14
N LYS A 95 55.21 -18.18 -0.04
CA LYS A 95 54.70 -18.43 1.32
C LYS A 95 53.42 -17.65 1.66
N ARG A 96 53.28 -16.42 1.16
CA ARG A 96 52.04 -15.63 1.34
C ARG A 96 50.86 -16.21 0.57
N ARG A 97 51.11 -16.77 -0.61
CA ARG A 97 50.09 -17.42 -1.42
C ARG A 97 49.63 -18.73 -0.78
N GLU A 98 50.55 -19.57 -0.31
CA GLU A 98 50.25 -20.81 0.41
C GLU A 98 49.40 -20.54 1.66
N ARG A 99 49.78 -19.57 2.50
CA ARG A 99 48.97 -19.19 3.68
C ARG A 99 47.58 -18.66 3.32
N ARG A 100 47.43 -18.01 2.17
CA ARG A 100 46.12 -17.52 1.71
C ARG A 100 45.25 -18.67 1.22
N GLU A 101 45.84 -19.65 0.55
CA GLU A 101 45.16 -20.86 0.09
C GLU A 101 44.75 -21.76 1.27
N GLU A 102 45.61 -21.91 2.30
CA GLU A 102 45.28 -22.60 3.55
C GLU A 102 44.11 -21.93 4.29
N ARG A 103 44.14 -20.60 4.45
CA ARG A 103 43.03 -19.85 5.08
C ARG A 103 41.73 -19.97 4.29
N ALA A 104 41.80 -19.99 2.96
CA ALA A 104 40.64 -20.17 2.11
C ALA A 104 40.06 -21.59 2.21
N ALA A 105 40.91 -22.60 2.40
CA ALA A 105 40.47 -23.98 2.62
C ALA A 105 39.76 -24.13 3.97
N VAL A 106 40.30 -23.54 5.05
CA VAL A 106 39.67 -23.54 6.39
C VAL A 106 38.32 -22.82 6.36
N ALA A 107 38.24 -21.63 5.78
CA ALA A 107 36.98 -20.89 5.67
C ALA A 107 35.91 -21.64 4.85
N LYS A 108 36.32 -22.41 3.84
CA LYS A 108 35.41 -23.23 3.03
C LYS A 108 34.91 -24.46 3.79
N ALA A 109 35.71 -25.01 4.71
CA ALA A 109 35.29 -26.10 5.60
C ALA A 109 34.28 -25.60 6.64
N GLU A 110 34.57 -24.48 7.30
CA GLU A 110 33.65 -23.84 8.27
C GLU A 110 32.31 -23.46 7.63
N ALA A 111 32.33 -22.94 6.39
CA ALA A 111 31.10 -22.63 5.66
C ALA A 111 30.27 -23.87 5.28
N ARG A 112 30.89 -25.05 5.12
CA ARG A 112 30.17 -26.32 4.89
C ARG A 112 29.56 -26.84 6.18
N GLU A 113 30.28 -26.75 7.28
CA GLU A 113 29.80 -27.14 8.61
C GLU A 113 28.63 -26.25 9.06
N ALA A 114 28.74 -24.94 8.88
CA ALA A 114 27.65 -24.00 9.16
C ALA A 114 26.39 -24.27 8.30
N LYS A 115 26.57 -24.68 7.03
CA LYS A 115 25.45 -25.07 6.16
C LYS A 115 24.83 -26.40 6.57
N ALA A 116 25.61 -27.35 7.08
CA ALA A 116 25.12 -28.62 7.60
C ALA A 116 24.30 -28.38 8.89
N ALA A 117 24.84 -27.62 9.83
CA ALA A 117 24.15 -27.22 11.06
C ALA A 117 22.84 -26.46 10.78
N ALA A 118 22.84 -25.55 9.79
CA ALA A 118 21.62 -24.84 9.38
C ALA A 118 20.55 -25.77 8.76
N ARG A 119 20.97 -26.81 8.02
CA ARG A 119 20.05 -27.82 7.48
C ARG A 119 19.46 -28.69 8.59
N GLU A 120 20.27 -29.07 9.56
CA GLU A 120 19.84 -29.88 10.71
C GLU A 120 18.89 -29.09 11.62
N ALA A 121 19.19 -27.82 11.90
CA ALA A 121 18.28 -26.92 12.62
C ALA A 121 16.95 -26.73 11.89
N LYS A 122 16.98 -26.63 10.55
CA LYS A 122 15.76 -26.54 9.73
C LYS A 122 14.96 -27.85 9.71
N ALA A 123 15.64 -29.00 9.74
CA ALA A 123 15.00 -30.31 9.83
C ALA A 123 14.36 -30.54 11.21
N ALA A 124 15.05 -30.15 12.29
CA ALA A 124 14.52 -30.19 13.65
C ALA A 124 13.34 -29.23 13.85
N ALA A 125 13.40 -28.03 13.28
CA ALA A 125 12.27 -27.08 13.29
C ALA A 125 11.07 -27.60 12.50
N LYS A 126 11.30 -28.32 11.38
CA LYS A 126 10.24 -28.98 10.61
C LYS A 126 9.58 -30.11 11.40
N ALA A 127 10.38 -30.96 12.05
CA ALA A 127 9.87 -32.06 12.87
C ALA A 127 9.07 -31.56 14.10
N LYS A 128 9.48 -30.42 14.69
CA LYS A 128 8.77 -29.81 15.82
C LYS A 128 7.49 -29.06 15.42
N ALA A 129 7.33 -28.70 14.15
CA ALA A 129 6.10 -28.10 13.61
C ALA A 129 5.06 -29.16 13.18
N GLU A 130 5.43 -30.44 13.20
CA GLU A 130 4.60 -31.58 12.77
C GLU A 130 3.96 -32.32 13.97
N GLU A 131 3.89 -31.65 15.13
CA GLU A 131 3.21 -32.14 16.34
C GLU A 131 1.69 -32.01 16.16
N ALA A 132 1.08 -33.12 15.70
CA ALA A 132 -0.34 -33.49 15.62
C ALA A 132 -1.32 -32.48 14.96
N PRO A 133 -1.91 -32.79 13.78
CA PRO A 133 -3.07 -32.05 13.29
C PRO A 133 -4.24 -32.23 14.27
N SER A 134 -4.83 -31.14 14.75
CA SER A 134 -6.07 -31.21 15.52
C SER A 134 -7.12 -31.91 14.67
N THR A 135 -7.69 -32.99 15.18
CA THR A 135 -8.78 -33.74 14.54
C THR A 135 -10.11 -32.99 14.51
N GLU A 136 -10.19 -31.81 15.14
CA GLU A 136 -11.34 -30.93 15.02
C GLU A 136 -11.30 -30.16 13.70
N PRO A 137 -12.42 -30.12 12.95
CA PRO A 137 -12.50 -29.33 11.73
C PRO A 137 -12.25 -27.85 12.05
N ASP A 138 -11.50 -27.17 11.19
CA ASP A 138 -11.25 -25.75 11.35
C ASP A 138 -12.52 -24.91 11.12
N ALA A 139 -12.50 -23.61 11.45
CA ALA A 139 -13.68 -22.75 11.33
C ALA A 139 -14.24 -22.70 9.90
N MET A 140 -13.38 -22.83 8.89
CA MET A 140 -13.78 -22.86 7.48
C MET A 140 -14.55 -24.14 7.17
N GLU A 141 -14.01 -25.29 7.59
CA GLU A 141 -14.61 -26.60 7.39
C GLU A 141 -15.98 -26.69 8.08
N ARG A 142 -16.13 -26.10 9.28
CA ARG A 142 -17.42 -26.02 9.99
C ARG A 142 -18.45 -25.20 9.21
N LEU A 143 -18.04 -24.06 8.63
CA LEU A 143 -18.94 -23.23 7.80
C LEU A 143 -19.40 -23.97 6.54
N VAL A 144 -18.49 -24.67 5.87
CA VAL A 144 -18.83 -25.48 4.68
C VAL A 144 -19.77 -26.63 5.06
N ALA A 145 -19.49 -27.35 6.16
CA ALA A 145 -20.34 -28.44 6.63
C ALA A 145 -21.75 -27.97 7.04
N SER A 146 -21.88 -26.76 7.58
CA SER A 146 -23.18 -26.18 7.97
C SER A 146 -24.03 -25.68 6.79
N GLY A 147 -23.45 -25.62 5.57
CA GLY A 147 -24.11 -25.07 4.39
C GLY A 147 -24.23 -23.53 4.38
N ILE A 148 -23.66 -22.83 5.37
CA ILE A 148 -23.61 -21.35 5.39
C ILE A 148 -22.76 -20.82 4.24
N SER A 149 -21.71 -21.55 3.86
CA SER A 149 -20.84 -21.20 2.73
C SER A 149 -20.40 -22.45 1.98
N ASN A 150 -19.83 -22.27 0.80
CA ASN A 150 -19.10 -23.31 0.08
C ASN A 150 -17.60 -23.01 0.11
N GLU A 151 -16.74 -23.99 -0.22
CA GLU A 151 -15.28 -23.81 -0.14
C GLU A 151 -14.77 -22.56 -0.88
N TYR A 152 -15.38 -22.24 -2.03
CA TYR A 152 -15.01 -21.08 -2.83
C TYR A 152 -15.35 -19.76 -2.14
N LEU A 153 -16.61 -19.57 -1.72
CA LEU A 153 -17.09 -18.37 -1.05
C LEU A 153 -16.43 -18.17 0.31
N ALA A 154 -16.23 -19.27 1.03
CA ALA A 154 -15.58 -19.27 2.31
C ALA A 154 -14.09 -18.85 2.15
N GLY A 155 -13.43 -19.28 1.06
CA GLY A 155 -12.10 -18.80 0.67
C GLY A 155 -12.03 -17.31 0.26
N LEU A 156 -13.13 -16.71 -0.19
CA LEU A 156 -13.23 -15.26 -0.40
C LEU A 156 -13.39 -14.48 0.91
N GLY A 157 -13.86 -15.14 1.96
CA GLY A 157 -14.01 -14.62 3.31
C GLY A 157 -15.34 -13.91 3.56
N ALA A 158 -15.98 -13.30 2.57
CA ALA A 158 -17.25 -12.58 2.76
C ALA A 158 -18.43 -13.57 2.85
N LEU A 159 -19.11 -13.61 3.99
CA LEU A 159 -20.25 -14.51 4.23
C LEU A 159 -21.56 -13.77 3.95
N GLN A 160 -22.35 -14.31 3.02
CA GLN A 160 -23.61 -13.71 2.60
C GLN A 160 -24.76 -14.20 3.46
N ASP A 161 -25.59 -13.28 3.95
CA ASP A 161 -26.89 -13.59 4.52
C ASP A 161 -27.91 -13.85 3.39
N PRO A 162 -28.46 -15.07 3.26
CA PRO A 162 -29.41 -15.40 2.19
C PRO A 162 -30.76 -14.70 2.35
N ASP A 163 -31.12 -14.26 3.56
CA ASP A 163 -32.41 -13.63 3.86
C ASP A 163 -32.33 -12.09 3.73
N ALA A 164 -31.14 -11.53 3.64
CA ALA A 164 -30.92 -10.09 3.50
C ALA A 164 -31.00 -9.61 2.03
N PRO A 165 -31.53 -8.40 1.78
CA PRO A 165 -31.45 -7.80 0.45
C PRO A 165 -29.99 -7.57 0.06
N TYR A 166 -29.67 -7.73 -1.24
CA TYR A 166 -28.30 -7.56 -1.72
C TYR A 166 -27.73 -6.14 -1.49
N LYS A 167 -28.60 -5.13 -1.40
CA LYS A 167 -28.23 -3.75 -1.07
C LYS A 167 -28.85 -3.29 0.26
N PRO A 168 -28.05 -2.67 1.15
CA PRO A 168 -26.62 -2.38 1.01
C PRO A 168 -25.75 -3.63 1.22
N ARG A 169 -24.57 -3.67 0.58
CA ARG A 169 -23.64 -4.79 0.67
C ARG A 169 -23.17 -5.05 2.11
N SER A 170 -23.14 -4.03 2.94
CA SER A 170 -22.74 -4.17 4.34
C SER A 170 -23.72 -5.00 5.18
N ILE A 171 -25.00 -5.06 4.79
CA ILE A 171 -26.02 -5.90 5.44
C ILE A 171 -26.09 -7.26 4.74
N ALA A 172 -25.98 -7.31 3.42
CA ALA A 172 -25.95 -8.56 2.66
C ALA A 172 -24.74 -9.44 3.03
N PHE A 173 -23.61 -8.81 3.38
CA PHE A 173 -22.38 -9.47 3.81
C PHE A 173 -21.98 -8.91 5.18
N PRO A 174 -22.67 -9.30 6.27
CA PRO A 174 -22.52 -8.65 7.57
C PRO A 174 -21.25 -9.06 8.32
N VAL A 175 -20.63 -10.18 7.92
CA VAL A 175 -19.42 -10.71 8.56
C VAL A 175 -18.47 -11.32 7.52
N THR A 176 -17.17 -11.16 7.76
CA THR A 176 -16.09 -11.71 6.94
C THR A 176 -15.23 -12.63 7.79
N LEU A 177 -14.93 -13.83 7.28
CA LEU A 177 -13.94 -14.73 7.84
C LEU A 177 -12.56 -14.40 7.28
N ASN A 178 -11.61 -14.08 8.15
CA ASN A 178 -10.26 -13.70 7.81
C ASN A 178 -9.25 -14.67 8.42
N ARG A 179 -8.20 -15.00 7.65
CA ARG A 179 -7.06 -15.77 8.15
C ARG A 179 -6.06 -14.82 8.82
N VAL A 180 -5.68 -15.11 10.06
CA VAL A 180 -4.68 -14.33 10.81
C VAL A 180 -3.34 -14.38 10.08
N GLY A 181 -2.72 -13.20 9.89
CA GLY A 181 -1.48 -13.03 9.13
C GLY A 181 -1.65 -12.98 7.60
N GLY A 182 -2.89 -13.01 7.11
CA GLY A 182 -3.24 -12.66 5.74
C GLY A 182 -2.93 -13.73 4.69
N ARG A 183 -3.14 -13.36 3.42
CA ARG A 183 -3.06 -14.28 2.26
C ARG A 183 -1.64 -14.78 1.96
N PHE A 184 -0.60 -14.15 2.51
CA PHE A 184 0.80 -14.45 2.21
C PHE A 184 1.48 -15.39 3.21
N GLN A 185 0.73 -15.94 4.17
CA GLN A 185 1.28 -16.94 5.08
C GLN A 185 1.59 -18.25 4.35
N PRO A 186 2.75 -18.89 4.64
CA PRO A 186 3.05 -20.21 4.10
C PRO A 186 1.99 -21.21 4.57
N GLN A 187 1.72 -22.21 3.71
CA GLN A 187 0.69 -23.22 3.91
C GLN A 187 0.85 -24.01 5.21
N THR A 188 2.08 -24.05 5.75
CA THR A 188 2.47 -24.67 7.03
C THR A 188 2.12 -23.84 8.27
N SER A 189 1.64 -22.61 8.12
CA SER A 189 1.25 -21.76 9.25
C SER A 189 -0.08 -22.24 9.82
N PRO A 190 -0.27 -22.24 11.15
CA PRO A 190 -1.54 -22.63 11.76
C PRO A 190 -2.69 -21.80 11.17
N ARG A 191 -3.80 -22.47 10.82
CA ARG A 191 -5.00 -21.83 10.26
C ARG A 191 -5.80 -21.19 11.40
N ILE A 192 -5.32 -20.04 11.86
CA ILE A 192 -6.04 -19.23 12.84
C ILE A 192 -6.99 -18.31 12.07
N TRP A 193 -8.25 -18.32 12.49
CA TRP A 193 -9.34 -17.59 11.84
C TRP A 193 -9.92 -16.53 12.78
N GLU A 194 -10.33 -15.41 12.21
CA GLU A 194 -11.05 -14.33 12.89
C GLU A 194 -12.30 -13.97 12.10
N LEU A 195 -13.36 -13.56 12.81
CA LEU A 195 -14.57 -13.02 12.22
C LEU A 195 -14.58 -11.50 12.37
N HIS A 196 -14.68 -10.77 11.27
CA HIS A 196 -14.75 -9.31 11.28
C HIS A 196 -16.13 -8.84 10.80
N LEU A 197 -16.75 -7.97 11.58
CA LEU A 197 -18.04 -7.37 11.23
C LEU A 197 -17.86 -6.36 10.09
N SER A 198 -18.88 -6.26 9.23
CA SER A 198 -18.94 -5.24 8.18
C SER A 198 -19.22 -3.85 8.75
N THR A 199 -20.06 -3.77 9.77
CA THR A 199 -20.34 -2.55 10.55
C THR A 199 -20.56 -2.95 12.02
N PRO A 200 -20.38 -2.04 12.99
CA PRO A 200 -20.66 -2.33 14.40
C PRO A 200 -22.07 -2.88 14.63
N ALA A 201 -23.09 -2.27 13.99
CA ALA A 201 -24.49 -2.66 14.13
C ALA A 201 -24.82 -4.06 13.55
N CYS A 202 -23.93 -4.67 12.76
CA CYS A 202 -24.14 -6.04 12.29
C CYS A 202 -24.03 -7.09 13.40
N ALA A 203 -23.45 -6.75 14.57
CA ALA A 203 -23.26 -7.69 15.68
C ALA A 203 -24.56 -8.38 16.14
N ASP A 204 -25.68 -7.67 16.06
CA ASP A 204 -26.98 -8.15 16.52
C ASP A 204 -27.77 -8.95 15.49
N LEU A 205 -27.26 -9.07 14.25
CA LEU A 205 -27.96 -9.78 13.19
C LEU A 205 -28.04 -11.29 13.48
N PRO A 206 -29.21 -11.93 13.29
CA PRO A 206 -29.38 -13.37 13.50
C PRO A 206 -28.38 -14.23 12.72
N PHE A 207 -28.07 -13.83 11.49
CA PHE A 207 -27.09 -14.51 10.65
C PHE A 207 -25.69 -14.49 11.26
N VAL A 208 -25.26 -13.37 11.84
CA VAL A 208 -23.94 -13.27 12.51
C VAL A 208 -23.89 -14.20 13.71
N ARG A 209 -24.95 -14.25 14.53
CA ARG A 209 -25.04 -15.17 15.68
C ARG A 209 -24.94 -16.64 15.25
N LYS A 210 -25.59 -17.00 14.15
CA LYS A 210 -25.50 -18.35 13.55
C LYS A 210 -24.07 -18.67 13.09
N VAL A 211 -23.38 -17.72 12.47
CA VAL A 211 -21.98 -17.88 12.05
C VAL A 211 -21.06 -18.06 13.27
N GLU A 212 -21.25 -17.28 14.33
CA GLU A 212 -20.49 -17.42 15.58
C GLU A 212 -20.71 -18.80 16.23
N GLU A 213 -21.95 -19.29 16.25
CA GLU A 213 -22.29 -20.60 16.81
C GLU A 213 -21.61 -21.74 16.04
N VAL A 214 -21.66 -21.71 14.70
CA VAL A 214 -21.04 -22.73 13.85
C VAL A 214 -19.52 -22.72 13.94
N THR A 215 -18.91 -21.54 13.95
CA THR A 215 -17.44 -21.41 13.94
C THR A 215 -16.83 -21.55 15.33
N GLY A 216 -17.59 -21.24 16.39
CA GLY A 216 -17.08 -21.06 17.74
C GLY A 216 -16.26 -19.76 17.92
N LEU A 217 -16.24 -18.88 16.92
CA LEU A 217 -15.52 -17.61 16.93
C LEU A 217 -16.47 -16.47 17.31
N LYS A 218 -15.92 -15.41 17.89
CA LYS A 218 -16.65 -14.14 18.10
C LYS A 218 -16.30 -13.13 17.05
N ALA A 219 -17.33 -12.53 16.44
CA ALA A 219 -17.20 -11.49 15.46
C ALA A 219 -16.79 -10.19 16.14
N GLN A 220 -15.80 -9.52 15.57
CA GLN A 220 -15.23 -8.29 16.12
C GLN A 220 -15.37 -7.16 15.11
N TRP A 221 -15.64 -5.97 15.60
CA TRP A 221 -15.52 -4.77 14.78
C TRP A 221 -14.07 -4.29 14.80
N ILE A 222 -13.49 -4.07 13.62
CA ILE A 222 -12.15 -3.51 13.46
C ILE A 222 -12.24 -2.19 12.71
N SER A 223 -11.71 -1.14 13.33
CA SER A 223 -11.58 0.18 12.71
C SER A 223 -10.86 0.09 11.36
N GLY A 224 -11.42 0.71 10.33
CA GLY A 224 -10.89 0.68 8.96
C GLY A 224 -11.49 -0.39 8.05
N ALA A 225 -12.40 -1.23 8.54
CA ALA A 225 -13.20 -2.09 7.68
C ALA A 225 -14.12 -1.25 6.76
N LEU A 226 -14.18 -1.62 5.48
CA LEU A 226 -14.86 -0.83 4.44
C LEU A 226 -16.39 -0.90 4.49
N GLY A 227 -17.00 -1.65 5.42
CA GLY A 227 -18.45 -1.85 5.40
C GLY A 227 -19.25 -0.59 5.74
N GLN A 228 -18.77 0.28 6.63
CA GLN A 228 -19.40 1.59 6.87
C GLN A 228 -19.36 2.47 5.61
N TRP A 229 -18.25 2.45 4.86
CA TRP A 229 -18.12 3.13 3.58
C TRP A 229 -19.06 2.53 2.52
N HIS A 230 -19.09 1.21 2.39
CA HIS A 230 -19.98 0.53 1.44
C HIS A 230 -21.46 0.78 1.76
N HIS A 231 -21.82 0.88 3.04
CA HIS A 231 -23.18 1.22 3.46
C HIS A 231 -23.57 2.61 2.94
N ALA A 232 -22.73 3.62 3.17
CA ALA A 232 -22.97 4.99 2.70
C ALA A 232 -23.04 5.06 1.16
N VAL A 233 -22.09 4.45 0.46
CA VAL A 233 -22.04 4.44 -1.01
C VAL A 233 -23.24 3.75 -1.64
N ASP A 234 -23.64 2.60 -1.13
CA ASP A 234 -24.71 1.83 -1.76
C ASP A 234 -26.08 2.52 -1.66
N LEU A 235 -26.26 3.37 -0.64
CA LEU A 235 -27.53 4.03 -0.34
C LEU A 235 -27.54 5.55 -0.65
N ALA A 236 -26.40 6.19 -0.90
CA ALA A 236 -26.31 7.61 -1.25
C ALA A 236 -26.76 7.89 -2.71
N THR A 237 -27.97 7.46 -3.08
CA THR A 237 -28.56 7.64 -4.41
C THR A 237 -29.92 8.31 -4.30
N ASP A 238 -30.44 8.88 -5.39
CA ASP A 238 -31.78 9.48 -5.39
C ASP A 238 -32.91 8.52 -4.96
N VAL A 239 -32.68 7.21 -5.08
CA VAL A 239 -33.66 6.18 -4.74
C VAL A 239 -33.61 5.82 -3.25
N ASP A 240 -32.41 5.76 -2.68
CA ASP A 240 -32.17 5.10 -1.39
C ASP A 240 -31.71 6.06 -0.27
N TRP A 241 -31.58 7.37 -0.54
CA TRP A 241 -31.00 8.31 0.43
C TRP A 241 -31.79 8.40 1.75
N GLU A 242 -33.12 8.27 1.72
CA GLU A 242 -33.95 8.27 2.95
C GLU A 242 -33.64 7.05 3.80
N ARG A 243 -33.42 5.90 3.15
CA ARG A 243 -33.01 4.67 3.84
C ARG A 243 -31.66 4.88 4.51
N LEU A 244 -30.70 5.51 3.83
CA LEU A 244 -29.40 5.85 4.42
C LEU A 244 -29.55 6.72 5.67
N ALA A 245 -30.37 7.78 5.58
CA ALA A 245 -30.61 8.67 6.72
C ALA A 245 -31.22 7.92 7.92
N SER A 246 -32.03 6.89 7.66
CA SER A 246 -32.65 6.06 8.71
C SER A 246 -31.79 4.94 9.28
N SER A 247 -30.60 4.67 8.71
CA SER A 247 -29.75 3.52 9.08
C SER A 247 -28.32 3.94 9.45
N MET A 248 -28.18 5.09 10.11
CA MET A 248 -26.89 5.67 10.50
C MET A 248 -26.11 4.82 11.50
N GLU A 249 -26.73 3.89 12.22
CA GLU A 249 -26.05 2.90 13.07
C GLU A 249 -25.06 2.00 12.30
N HIS A 250 -25.19 1.92 10.97
CA HIS A 250 -24.31 1.16 10.09
C HIS A 250 -23.21 2.00 9.43
N THR A 251 -23.15 3.31 9.67
CA THR A 251 -22.16 4.19 9.03
C THR A 251 -21.81 5.38 9.93
N GLU A 252 -21.08 6.34 9.40
CA GLU A 252 -20.69 7.57 10.11
C GLU A 252 -20.88 8.78 9.20
N GLU A 253 -21.09 9.95 9.80
CA GLU A 253 -21.33 11.22 9.09
C GLU A 253 -20.25 11.50 8.02
N HIS A 254 -18.98 11.29 8.36
CA HIS A 254 -17.86 11.53 7.44
C HIS A 254 -17.84 10.55 6.24
N MET A 255 -18.38 9.34 6.41
CA MET A 255 -18.54 8.38 5.31
C MET A 255 -19.70 8.81 4.39
N VAL A 256 -20.79 9.30 4.98
CA VAL A 256 -21.94 9.85 4.24
C VAL A 256 -21.53 11.10 3.47
N ASP A 257 -20.83 12.05 4.09
CA ASP A 257 -20.34 13.26 3.42
C ASP A 257 -19.53 12.93 2.16
N ARG A 258 -18.55 12.01 2.29
CA ARG A 258 -17.74 11.57 1.17
C ARG A 258 -18.54 10.81 0.10
N ALA A 259 -19.51 9.99 0.51
CA ALA A 259 -20.37 9.25 -0.43
C ALA A 259 -21.27 10.21 -1.20
N VAL A 260 -21.90 11.17 -0.53
CA VAL A 260 -22.70 12.22 -1.16
C VAL A 260 -21.87 12.98 -2.20
N GLY A 261 -20.66 13.40 -1.84
CA GLY A 261 -19.76 14.09 -2.77
C GLY A 261 -19.48 13.25 -4.02
N MET A 262 -19.18 11.97 -3.86
CA MET A 262 -18.99 11.04 -4.98
C MET A 262 -20.25 10.88 -5.84
N HIS A 263 -21.43 10.70 -5.24
CA HIS A 263 -22.66 10.43 -5.98
C HIS A 263 -23.26 11.67 -6.65
N VAL A 264 -23.09 12.86 -6.08
CA VAL A 264 -23.43 14.14 -6.73
C VAL A 264 -22.53 14.37 -7.94
N VAL A 265 -21.22 14.22 -7.78
CA VAL A 265 -20.24 14.36 -8.89
C VAL A 265 -20.54 13.35 -10.00
N ASN A 266 -20.83 12.10 -9.65
CA ASN A 266 -21.15 11.06 -10.63
C ASN A 266 -22.56 11.19 -11.24
N GLY A 267 -23.43 12.03 -10.68
CA GLY A 267 -24.80 12.23 -11.16
C GLY A 267 -25.78 11.10 -10.79
N SER A 268 -25.52 10.37 -9.69
CA SER A 268 -26.43 9.34 -9.13
C SER A 268 -27.30 9.87 -7.99
N LEU A 269 -27.00 11.07 -7.51
CA LEU A 269 -27.73 11.77 -6.46
C LEU A 269 -27.90 13.23 -6.88
N THR A 270 -29.13 13.72 -6.89
CA THR A 270 -29.43 15.13 -7.18
C THR A 270 -28.97 16.03 -6.03
N VAL A 271 -28.62 17.27 -6.37
CA VAL A 271 -28.24 18.32 -5.41
C VAL A 271 -29.29 18.51 -4.31
N GLY A 272 -30.59 18.47 -4.67
CA GLY A 272 -31.69 18.63 -3.72
C GLY A 272 -31.75 17.50 -2.69
N ASN A 273 -31.63 16.24 -3.15
CA ASN A 273 -31.60 15.09 -2.24
C ASN A 273 -30.30 15.00 -1.45
N ALA A 274 -29.16 15.38 -2.05
CA ALA A 274 -27.88 15.46 -1.36
C ALA A 274 -27.93 16.44 -0.17
N SER A 275 -28.45 17.65 -0.39
CA SER A 275 -28.57 18.66 0.67
C SER A 275 -29.47 18.17 1.81
N ARG A 276 -30.60 17.54 1.47
CA ARG A 276 -31.52 16.94 2.47
C ARG A 276 -30.86 15.81 3.25
N LEU A 277 -30.14 14.92 2.57
CA LEU A 277 -29.42 13.83 3.22
C LEU A 277 -28.37 14.37 4.19
N LEU A 278 -27.51 15.31 3.74
CA LEU A 278 -26.47 15.92 4.57
C LEU A 278 -27.07 16.60 5.82
N MET A 279 -28.17 17.35 5.66
CA MET A 279 -28.89 17.95 6.79
C MET A 279 -29.48 16.88 7.72
N ALA A 280 -30.10 15.83 7.17
CA ALA A 280 -30.76 14.78 7.95
C ALA A 280 -29.77 13.98 8.81
N VAL A 281 -28.54 13.77 8.31
CA VAL A 281 -27.49 13.06 9.05
C VAL A 281 -26.61 13.99 9.91
N GLY A 282 -26.91 15.29 9.96
CA GLY A 282 -26.20 16.25 10.80
C GLY A 282 -24.86 16.75 10.26
N VAL A 283 -24.56 16.53 8.97
CA VAL A 283 -23.33 17.07 8.36
C VAL A 283 -23.46 18.59 8.25
N GLN A 284 -22.68 19.30 9.05
CA GLN A 284 -22.72 20.75 9.14
C GLN A 284 -22.45 21.43 7.80
N GLU A 285 -23.36 22.31 7.39
CA GLU A 285 -23.18 23.15 6.22
C GLU A 285 -22.08 24.20 6.50
N PRO A 286 -21.05 24.33 5.63
CA PRO A 286 -20.02 25.35 5.79
C PRO A 286 -20.59 26.77 5.70
N GLU A 287 -20.10 27.69 6.55
CA GLU A 287 -20.50 29.11 6.52
C GLU A 287 -20.20 29.81 5.18
N HIS A 288 -19.22 29.29 4.45
CA HIS A 288 -18.79 29.83 3.18
C HIS A 288 -18.89 28.78 2.08
N ARG A 289 -19.55 29.14 0.98
CA ARG A 289 -19.64 28.32 -0.23
C ARG A 289 -18.30 28.33 -0.96
N VAL A 290 -17.39 27.45 -0.55
CA VAL A 290 -16.07 27.27 -1.15
C VAL A 290 -15.86 25.84 -1.60
N CYS A 291 -15.14 25.67 -2.70
CA CYS A 291 -14.77 24.36 -3.26
C CYS A 291 -13.24 24.17 -3.28
N PRO A 292 -12.59 24.01 -2.11
CA PRO A 292 -11.13 23.95 -2.01
C PRO A 292 -10.50 22.71 -2.67
N ASN A 293 -11.26 21.63 -2.83
CA ASN A 293 -10.84 20.38 -3.46
C ASN A 293 -11.24 20.31 -4.93
N LEU A 294 -11.81 21.37 -5.51
CA LEU A 294 -12.05 21.43 -6.95
C LEU A 294 -10.71 21.43 -7.69
N LYS A 295 -10.32 20.28 -8.24
CA LYS A 295 -9.07 20.14 -8.99
C LYS A 295 -9.36 19.60 -10.39
N PRO A 296 -9.24 20.44 -11.44
CA PRO A 296 -9.40 19.96 -12.80
C PRO A 296 -8.19 19.15 -13.26
N ASN A 297 -8.44 18.05 -13.97
CA ASN A 297 -7.44 17.32 -14.75
C ASN A 297 -7.19 18.06 -16.08
N PRO A 298 -6.02 17.86 -16.72
CA PRO A 298 -5.75 18.39 -18.06
C PRO A 298 -6.77 17.98 -19.14
N ASP A 299 -7.44 16.83 -18.97
CA ASP A 299 -8.49 16.34 -19.88
C ASP A 299 -9.89 16.97 -19.62
N GLY A 300 -9.96 17.87 -18.64
CA GLY A 300 -11.17 18.54 -18.17
C GLY A 300 -12.06 17.72 -17.24
N SER A 301 -11.63 16.52 -16.83
CA SER A 301 -12.32 15.77 -15.75
C SER A 301 -11.96 16.31 -14.36
N LEU A 302 -12.69 15.89 -13.34
CA LEU A 302 -12.35 16.19 -11.96
C LEU A 302 -11.33 15.16 -11.41
N VAL A 303 -10.26 15.62 -10.75
CA VAL A 303 -9.17 14.76 -10.21
C VAL A 303 -9.58 14.06 -8.92
N THR A 304 -10.23 14.80 -8.02
CA THR A 304 -10.46 14.42 -6.62
C THR A 304 -11.93 14.33 -6.30
N SER A 305 -12.27 13.48 -5.32
CA SER A 305 -13.60 13.49 -4.72
C SER A 305 -13.77 14.78 -3.91
N LEU A 306 -14.90 15.45 -4.11
CA LEU A 306 -15.34 16.58 -3.29
C LEU A 306 -16.01 16.05 -2.01
N GLY A 307 -16.04 16.87 -0.96
CA GLY A 307 -16.96 16.64 0.16
C GLY A 307 -18.43 16.77 -0.28
N GLY A 308 -19.37 16.43 0.59
CA GLY A 308 -20.79 16.45 0.29
C GLY A 308 -21.30 17.84 -0.07
N TRP A 309 -21.17 18.79 0.87
CA TRP A 309 -21.56 20.20 0.65
C TRP A 309 -20.75 20.86 -0.47
N GLU A 310 -19.46 20.52 -0.58
CA GLU A 310 -18.61 21.01 -1.65
C GLU A 310 -19.13 20.57 -3.04
N ALA A 311 -19.56 19.32 -3.18
CA ALA A 311 -20.14 18.83 -4.43
C ALA A 311 -21.47 19.50 -4.75
N VAL A 312 -22.32 19.73 -3.74
CA VAL A 312 -23.58 20.48 -3.86
C VAL A 312 -23.28 21.86 -4.45
N TYR A 313 -22.38 22.63 -3.83
CA TYR A 313 -22.03 23.97 -4.29
C TYR A 313 -21.39 23.97 -5.67
N ALA A 314 -20.47 23.03 -5.95
CA ALA A 314 -19.81 22.93 -7.25
C ALA A 314 -20.81 22.74 -8.40
N VAL A 315 -21.92 22.02 -8.17
CA VAL A 315 -22.98 21.84 -9.17
C VAL A 315 -23.90 23.05 -9.24
N GLU A 316 -24.35 23.59 -8.11
CA GLU A 316 -25.23 24.77 -8.06
C GLU A 316 -24.59 26.00 -8.70
N ASP A 317 -23.31 26.23 -8.40
CA ASP A 317 -22.52 27.36 -8.89
C ASP A 317 -21.98 27.09 -10.31
N ARG A 318 -22.38 25.97 -10.93
CA ARG A 318 -22.01 25.54 -12.28
C ARG A 318 -20.51 25.46 -12.50
N LEU A 319 -19.74 25.12 -11.47
CA LEU A 319 -18.30 24.88 -11.54
C LEU A 319 -17.99 23.53 -12.19
N ILE A 320 -18.92 22.57 -12.04
CA ILE A 320 -18.85 21.27 -12.70
C ILE A 320 -20.17 20.91 -13.38
N VAL A 321 -20.08 20.05 -14.39
CA VAL A 321 -21.20 19.28 -14.92
C VAL A 321 -21.05 17.85 -14.40
N PRO A 322 -22.03 17.33 -13.63
CA PRO A 322 -22.01 15.96 -13.15
C PRO A 322 -21.87 14.93 -14.27
N GLY A 323 -21.34 13.76 -13.91
CA GLY A 323 -21.36 12.59 -14.76
C GLY A 323 -22.77 12.09 -15.05
N ILE A 324 -22.85 11.16 -16.00
CA ILE A 324 -24.06 10.38 -16.32
C ILE A 324 -23.72 8.92 -16.05
N PRO A 325 -24.21 8.31 -14.95
CA PRO A 325 -23.86 6.95 -14.55
C PRO A 325 -24.17 5.92 -15.63
N LYS A 326 -25.35 6.04 -16.27
CA LYS A 326 -25.80 5.15 -17.36
C LYS A 326 -24.89 5.16 -18.59
N ARG A 327 -24.08 6.21 -18.77
CA ARG A 327 -23.13 6.36 -19.88
C ARG A 327 -21.68 6.21 -19.42
N ASN A 328 -21.45 5.87 -18.15
CA ASN A 328 -20.14 5.79 -17.51
C ASN A 328 -19.26 7.02 -17.81
N THR A 329 -19.85 8.21 -17.65
CA THR A 329 -19.15 9.48 -17.93
C THR A 329 -18.71 10.12 -16.62
N TYR A 330 -17.49 10.63 -16.60
CA TYR A 330 -16.93 11.39 -15.48
C TYR A 330 -17.46 12.83 -15.47
N ALA A 331 -17.52 13.42 -14.28
CA ALA A 331 -17.80 14.85 -14.13
C ALA A 331 -16.78 15.69 -14.90
N ARG A 332 -17.25 16.82 -15.44
CA ARG A 332 -16.43 17.76 -16.20
C ARG A 332 -16.37 19.10 -15.51
N VAL A 333 -15.16 19.65 -15.39
CA VAL A 333 -14.97 21.00 -14.85
C VAL A 333 -15.31 22.01 -15.95
N THR A 334 -16.17 22.96 -15.63
CA THR A 334 -16.61 24.01 -16.57
C THR A 334 -15.57 25.12 -16.62
N ASP A 335 -15.67 26.02 -17.60
CA ASP A 335 -14.80 27.20 -17.64
C ASP A 335 -14.91 28.05 -16.36
N ALA A 336 -16.08 28.07 -15.70
CA ALA A 336 -16.25 28.73 -14.41
C ALA A 336 -15.46 28.01 -13.31
N GLY A 337 -15.49 26.67 -13.29
CA GLY A 337 -14.72 25.87 -12.34
C GLY A 337 -13.19 25.96 -12.54
N TRP A 338 -12.72 26.10 -13.78
CA TRP A 338 -11.30 26.38 -14.04
C TRP A 338 -10.90 27.75 -13.47
N ARG A 339 -11.71 28.78 -13.73
CA ARG A 339 -11.44 30.14 -13.25
C ARG A 339 -11.55 30.27 -11.73
N SER A 340 -12.47 29.55 -11.08
CA SER A 340 -12.65 29.61 -9.63
C SER A 340 -11.43 29.13 -8.85
N VAL A 341 -10.57 28.31 -9.47
CA VAL A 341 -9.29 27.86 -8.89
C VAL A 341 -8.07 28.59 -9.46
N GLY A 342 -8.29 29.72 -10.14
CA GLY A 342 -7.21 30.56 -10.68
C GLY A 342 -6.55 30.01 -11.95
N ASN A 343 -7.15 29.01 -12.60
CA ASN A 343 -6.62 28.41 -13.81
C ASN A 343 -7.30 28.98 -15.08
N VAL A 344 -6.56 28.95 -16.19
CA VAL A 344 -7.11 29.26 -17.52
C VAL A 344 -7.82 28.02 -18.08
N PRO A 345 -9.07 28.11 -18.55
CA PRO A 345 -9.75 26.98 -19.19
C PRO A 345 -8.99 26.52 -20.45
N PRO A 346 -8.79 25.20 -20.63
CA PRO A 346 -8.15 24.67 -21.82
C PRO A 346 -9.03 24.85 -23.05
N THR A 347 -8.40 25.06 -24.20
CA THR A 347 -9.08 25.11 -25.50
C THR A 347 -9.65 23.73 -25.88
N PRO A 348 -10.63 23.66 -26.80
CA PRO A 348 -11.18 22.40 -27.27
C PRO A 348 -10.14 21.42 -27.85
N ASP A 349 -9.11 21.95 -28.53
CA ASP A 349 -8.04 21.14 -29.12
C ASP A 349 -7.10 20.57 -28.06
N GLU A 350 -6.77 21.35 -27.03
CA GLU A 350 -5.98 20.89 -25.88
C GLU A 350 -6.72 19.79 -25.11
N LEU A 351 -8.03 19.95 -24.87
CA LEU A 351 -8.87 18.91 -24.26
C LEU A 351 -8.89 17.63 -25.10
N LYS A 352 -9.01 17.76 -26.43
CA LYS A 352 -9.02 16.61 -27.35
C LYS A 352 -7.68 15.88 -27.33
N ALA A 353 -6.57 16.61 -27.33
CA ALA A 353 -5.22 16.05 -27.25
C ALA A 353 -5.00 15.33 -25.91
N ALA A 354 -5.35 15.95 -24.78
CA ALA A 354 -5.22 15.37 -23.45
C ALA A 354 -6.05 14.09 -23.29
N ARG A 355 -7.30 14.09 -23.78
CA ARG A 355 -8.17 12.89 -23.75
C ARG A 355 -7.65 11.75 -24.60
N LYS A 356 -7.00 12.05 -25.73
CA LYS A 356 -6.34 11.05 -26.57
C LYS A 356 -5.14 10.45 -25.83
N ALA A 357 -4.32 11.29 -25.20
CA ALA A 357 -3.16 10.86 -24.42
C ALA A 357 -3.56 9.97 -23.23
N ALA A 358 -4.65 10.28 -22.52
CA ALA A 358 -5.12 9.50 -21.37
C ALA A 358 -5.69 8.10 -21.73
N ARG A 359 -5.90 7.81 -23.02
CA ARG A 359 -6.39 6.51 -23.50
C ARG A 359 -5.29 5.59 -24.05
N CYS A 360 -4.08 6.12 -24.20
CA CYS A 360 -2.88 5.40 -24.61
C CYS A 360 -2.06 5.05 -23.36
#